data_AF-A0A955IK00-F1
#
_entry.id   AF-A0A955IK00-F1
#
_cell.length_a   1.000
_cell.length_b   1.000
_cell.length_c   1.000
_cell.angle_alpha   90.00
_cell.angle_beta   90.00
_cell.angle_gamma   90.00
#
_symmetry.space_group_name_H-M   'P 1'
#
loop_
_entity.id
_entity.type
_entity.pdbx_description
1 polymer ?
#
loop_
_entity_poly.entity_id
_entity_poly.type
_entity_poly.pdbx_seq_one_letter_code
_entity_poly.pdbx_strand_id
1 'polypeptide(L)'
;MDDGHPAWLRLQELTREGVDGRAVLERWCAERVQEDLHLDFKTAGSSFANASERKTLAKAISAFSNSAGGLVVWGVRARKRSGEDVDAADAIDAIPDVAAAMSRLQEYTSQATSPVASEVTHHLVYATADGSGAIATLIPASDTGPHMARLGEQRYYKRAGGSTYMLEHFDLEDMFGRRATPVLECEVELASVAIDEHPTTWEKRINCAAYLLVKNTGRGLARFVEVEVSCTRESPSAYRDTGWANTGSTHRTLVERELILHAGAETKIGHMHLIRWLSGGRGLADRQHTDISYVVRAMGMRPRLGTLSVTMAAIHEAYKAGTARVQSSSTPPALP
;
A
#
# COMPACT_ATOMS: atom_id res chain seq x y z
N MET A 1 -3.00 -0.07 1.44
CA MET A 1 -4.07 0.03 0.42
C MET A 1 -4.12 1.48 -0.01
N ASP A 2 -4.08 1.72 -1.32
CA ASP A 2 -3.87 3.05 -1.91
C ASP A 2 -5.21 3.64 -2.35
N ASP A 3 -5.81 4.44 -1.49
CA ASP A 3 -7.18 4.95 -1.63
C ASP A 3 -7.35 5.91 -2.83
N GLY A 4 -6.25 6.34 -3.45
CA GLY A 4 -6.24 7.23 -4.62
C GLY A 4 -6.11 6.54 -5.97
N HIS A 5 -5.88 5.22 -6.02
CA HIS A 5 -5.66 4.52 -7.29
C HIS A 5 -6.97 4.39 -8.10
N PRO A 6 -6.99 4.68 -9.43
CA PRO A 6 -8.21 4.68 -10.24
C PRO A 6 -9.03 3.38 -10.16
N ALA A 7 -8.34 2.23 -10.12
CA ALA A 7 -8.99 0.92 -9.99
C ALA A 7 -9.71 0.73 -8.65
N TRP A 8 -9.14 1.28 -7.57
CA TRP A 8 -9.71 1.15 -6.24
C TRP A 8 -10.94 2.03 -6.06
N LEU A 9 -10.87 3.28 -6.55
CA LEU A 9 -12.02 4.19 -6.59
C LEU A 9 -13.20 3.58 -7.37
N ARG A 10 -12.93 2.95 -8.51
CA ARG A 10 -13.95 2.23 -9.30
C ARG A 10 -14.52 1.02 -8.57
N LEU A 11 -13.69 0.26 -7.86
CA LEU A 11 -14.17 -0.85 -7.03
C LEU A 11 -15.10 -0.33 -5.93
N GLN A 12 -14.73 0.75 -5.24
CA GLN A 12 -15.59 1.36 -4.23
C GLN A 12 -16.91 1.83 -4.81
N GLU A 13 -16.91 2.42 -6.01
CA GLU A 13 -18.12 2.80 -6.71
C GLU A 13 -19.06 1.61 -6.93
N LEU A 14 -18.52 0.40 -7.15
CA LEU A 14 -19.30 -0.82 -7.37
C LEU A 14 -19.74 -1.52 -6.09
N THR A 15 -18.93 -1.51 -5.03
CA THR A 15 -19.09 -2.44 -3.89
C THR A 15 -19.21 -1.76 -2.53
N ARG A 16 -19.28 -0.42 -2.47
CA ARG A 16 -19.47 0.29 -1.20
C ARG A 16 -20.82 -0.04 -0.58
N GLU A 17 -20.86 -0.09 0.75
CA GLU A 17 -22.10 -0.33 1.51
C GLU A 17 -23.20 0.67 1.13
N GLY A 18 -24.41 0.14 0.89
CA GLY A 18 -25.57 0.91 0.47
C GLY A 18 -25.63 1.26 -1.02
N VAL A 19 -24.66 0.83 -1.83
CA VAL A 19 -24.67 1.01 -3.28
C VAL A 19 -25.24 -0.23 -3.97
N ASP A 20 -26.14 -0.02 -4.94
CA ASP A 20 -26.56 -1.06 -5.87
C ASP A 20 -25.54 -1.14 -7.03
N GLY A 21 -24.62 -2.11 -6.94
CA GLY A 21 -23.59 -2.32 -7.94
C GLY A 21 -24.15 -2.60 -9.34
N ARG A 22 -25.36 -3.15 -9.46
CA ARG A 22 -26.02 -3.35 -10.76
C ARG A 22 -26.35 -2.01 -11.41
N ALA A 23 -26.95 -1.08 -10.66
CA ALA A 23 -27.29 0.25 -11.16
C ALA A 23 -26.05 1.04 -11.61
N VAL A 24 -24.91 0.83 -10.96
CA VAL A 24 -23.61 1.41 -11.36
C VAL A 24 -23.16 0.84 -12.70
N LEU A 25 -23.23 -0.48 -12.90
CA LEU A 25 -22.89 -1.10 -14.19
C LEU A 25 -23.86 -0.69 -15.31
N GLU A 26 -25.15 -0.55 -15.01
CA GLU A 26 -26.14 -0.05 -15.96
C GLU A 26 -25.81 1.39 -16.39
N ARG A 27 -25.38 2.25 -15.44
CA ARG A 27 -24.87 3.60 -15.75
C ARG A 27 -23.61 3.54 -16.61
N TRP A 28 -22.62 2.70 -16.27
CA TRP A 28 -21.40 2.58 -17.08
C TRP A 28 -21.67 2.12 -18.51
N CYS A 29 -22.64 1.23 -18.72
CA CYS A 29 -23.10 0.84 -20.05
C CYS A 29 -23.80 1.98 -20.79
N ALA A 30 -24.65 2.75 -20.10
CA ALA A 30 -25.35 3.90 -20.68
C ALA A 30 -24.38 5.03 -21.09
N GLU A 31 -23.36 5.28 -20.27
CA GLU A 31 -22.32 6.29 -20.50
C GLU A 31 -21.22 5.79 -21.45
N ARG A 32 -21.22 4.50 -21.81
CA ARG A 32 -20.17 3.84 -22.59
C ARG A 32 -18.78 4.10 -22.02
N VAL A 33 -18.61 3.82 -20.73
CA VAL A 33 -17.29 3.92 -20.09
C VAL A 33 -16.29 3.07 -20.86
N GLN A 34 -15.22 3.71 -21.33
CA GLN A 34 -14.18 3.08 -22.12
C GLN A 34 -13.23 2.26 -21.23
N GLU A 35 -12.77 1.13 -21.74
CA GLU A 35 -11.63 0.41 -21.19
C GLU A 35 -10.39 1.31 -21.22
N ASP A 36 -9.55 1.20 -20.20
CA ASP A 36 -8.34 2.02 -20.12
C ASP A 36 -7.19 1.23 -19.51
N LEU A 37 -6.14 1.92 -19.08
CA LEU A 37 -4.97 1.26 -18.48
C LEU A 37 -5.33 0.46 -17.21
N HIS A 38 -6.40 0.83 -16.51
CA HIS A 38 -6.78 0.33 -15.20
C HIS A 38 -8.18 -0.32 -15.15
N LEU A 39 -8.93 -0.38 -16.26
CA LEU A 39 -10.26 -0.97 -16.35
C LEU A 39 -10.39 -1.83 -17.60
N ASP A 40 -10.95 -3.01 -17.42
CA ASP A 40 -11.19 -3.99 -18.49
C ASP A 40 -12.50 -4.72 -18.23
N PHE A 41 -13.30 -4.92 -19.28
CA PHE A 41 -14.58 -5.62 -19.21
C PHE A 41 -14.47 -6.98 -19.90
N LYS A 42 -15.04 -8.01 -19.28
CA LYS A 42 -15.02 -9.37 -19.80
C LYS A 42 -16.37 -10.05 -19.62
N THR A 43 -16.76 -10.80 -20.64
CA THR A 43 -17.85 -11.77 -20.49
C THR A 43 -17.29 -13.03 -19.80
N ALA A 44 -18.15 -13.74 -19.08
CA ALA A 44 -17.80 -14.98 -18.41
C ALA A 44 -19.01 -15.92 -18.35
N GLY A 45 -18.77 -17.21 -18.56
CA GLY A 45 -19.76 -18.24 -18.33
C GLY A 45 -19.90 -18.59 -16.85
N SER A 46 -20.79 -19.53 -16.56
CA SER A 46 -21.27 -19.84 -15.21
C SER A 46 -20.20 -20.36 -14.22
N SER A 47 -19.01 -20.78 -14.67
CA SER A 47 -18.10 -21.50 -13.77
C SER A 47 -16.60 -21.34 -14.03
N PHE A 48 -16.17 -20.56 -15.01
CA PHE A 48 -14.75 -20.53 -15.43
C PHE A 48 -14.18 -21.94 -15.71
N ALA A 49 -15.04 -22.94 -15.96
CA ALA A 49 -14.66 -24.33 -16.18
C ALA A 49 -14.07 -24.54 -17.57
N ASN A 50 -14.30 -23.61 -18.50
CA ASN A 50 -13.69 -23.66 -19.81
C ASN A 50 -12.22 -23.24 -19.74
N ALA A 51 -11.35 -23.95 -20.46
CA ALA A 51 -9.95 -23.58 -20.62
C ALA A 51 -9.77 -22.16 -21.17
N SER A 52 -10.66 -21.70 -22.06
CA SER A 52 -10.61 -20.34 -22.61
C SER A 52 -10.83 -19.25 -21.55
N GLU A 53 -11.73 -19.50 -20.61
CA GLU A 53 -12.03 -18.56 -19.50
C GLU A 53 -10.85 -18.49 -18.53
N ARG A 54 -10.25 -19.65 -18.21
CA ARG A 54 -9.04 -19.72 -17.39
C ARG A 54 -7.85 -19.00 -18.04
N LYS A 55 -7.68 -19.12 -19.35
CA LYS A 55 -6.67 -18.37 -20.11
C LYS A 55 -6.92 -16.86 -20.04
N THR A 56 -8.17 -16.45 -20.16
CA THR A 56 -8.58 -15.04 -20.06
C THR A 56 -8.25 -14.47 -18.68
N LEU A 57 -8.55 -15.22 -17.60
CA LEU A 57 -8.16 -14.86 -16.24
C LEU A 57 -6.63 -14.74 -16.08
N ALA A 58 -5.89 -15.76 -16.52
CA ALA A 58 -4.43 -15.77 -16.42
C ALA A 58 -3.78 -14.61 -17.19
N LYS A 59 -4.28 -14.33 -18.40
CA LYS A 59 -3.85 -13.19 -19.21
C LYS A 59 -4.14 -11.86 -18.52
N ALA A 60 -5.33 -11.68 -17.96
CA ALA A 60 -5.70 -10.45 -17.27
C ALA A 60 -4.83 -10.23 -16.02
N ILE A 61 -4.65 -11.24 -15.17
CA ILE A 61 -3.80 -11.15 -13.97
C ILE A 61 -2.35 -10.85 -14.35
N SER A 62 -1.80 -11.54 -15.35
CA SER A 62 -0.45 -11.27 -15.86
C SER A 62 -0.33 -9.82 -16.37
N ALA A 63 -1.24 -9.39 -17.23
CA ALA A 63 -1.19 -8.06 -17.85
C ALA A 63 -1.25 -6.92 -16.83
N PHE A 64 -2.20 -6.96 -15.89
CA PHE A 64 -2.35 -5.93 -14.88
C PHE A 64 -1.20 -5.93 -13.86
N SER A 65 -0.77 -7.11 -13.40
CA SER A 65 0.33 -7.22 -12.44
C SER A 65 1.65 -6.71 -13.01
N ASN A 66 1.89 -6.93 -14.31
CA ASN A 66 3.08 -6.44 -15.02
C ASN A 66 3.03 -4.96 -15.42
N SER A 67 1.89 -4.30 -15.16
CA SER A 67 1.63 -2.90 -15.50
C SER A 67 1.44 -2.08 -14.22
N ALA A 68 0.46 -1.18 -14.19
CA ALA A 68 0.13 -0.35 -13.05
C ALA A 68 -1.07 -0.89 -12.25
N GLY A 69 -1.39 -2.18 -12.36
CA GLY A 69 -2.59 -2.75 -11.75
C GLY A 69 -3.90 -2.23 -12.38
N GLY A 70 -5.03 -2.76 -11.93
CA GLY A 70 -6.34 -2.41 -12.47
C GLY A 70 -7.49 -3.26 -11.93
N LEU A 71 -8.65 -3.05 -12.54
CA LEU A 71 -9.92 -3.67 -12.23
C LEU A 71 -10.43 -4.41 -13.46
N VAL A 72 -10.80 -5.68 -13.30
CA VAL A 72 -11.52 -6.45 -14.33
C VAL A 72 -12.94 -6.66 -13.86
N VAL A 73 -13.92 -6.26 -14.66
CA VAL A 73 -15.33 -6.53 -14.37
C VAL A 73 -15.81 -7.66 -15.27
N TRP A 74 -16.14 -8.80 -14.66
CA TRP A 74 -16.70 -9.98 -15.29
C TRP A 74 -18.22 -9.89 -15.30
N GLY A 75 -18.83 -10.27 -16.43
CA GLY A 75 -20.28 -10.19 -16.64
C GLY A 75 -20.72 -8.91 -17.35
N VAL A 76 -19.81 -8.24 -18.05
CA VAL A 76 -20.09 -7.05 -18.86
C VAL A 76 -19.46 -7.25 -20.23
N ARG A 77 -20.24 -7.04 -21.28
CA ARG A 77 -19.76 -7.05 -22.66
C ARG A 77 -19.28 -5.66 -23.04
N ALA A 78 -18.05 -5.58 -23.55
CA ALA A 78 -17.49 -4.38 -24.16
C ALA A 78 -17.52 -4.48 -25.69
N ARG A 79 -17.75 -3.37 -26.38
CA ARG A 79 -17.64 -3.27 -27.84
C ARG A 79 -17.14 -1.88 -28.27
N LYS A 80 -16.30 -1.83 -29.30
CA LYS A 80 -16.00 -0.58 -30.03
C LYS A 80 -17.20 -0.13 -30.86
N ARG A 81 -17.39 1.19 -30.97
CA ARG A 81 -18.23 1.78 -32.01
C ARG A 81 -17.42 2.03 -33.28
N SER A 82 -18.09 2.10 -34.43
CA SER A 82 -17.44 2.52 -35.68
C SER A 82 -16.79 3.91 -35.50
N GLY A 83 -15.47 3.99 -35.67
CA GLY A 83 -14.68 5.22 -35.50
C GLY A 83 -14.03 5.39 -34.12
N GLU A 84 -14.22 4.47 -33.19
CA GLU A 84 -13.55 4.47 -31.88
C GLU A 84 -12.41 3.44 -31.82
N ASP A 85 -11.29 3.81 -31.21
CA ASP A 85 -10.11 2.94 -31.10
C ASP A 85 -10.16 2.00 -29.88
N VAL A 86 -11.07 2.25 -28.94
CA VAL A 86 -11.11 1.61 -27.61
C VAL A 86 -12.46 0.96 -27.36
N ASP A 87 -12.45 -0.21 -26.71
CA ASP A 87 -13.68 -0.90 -26.32
C ASP A 87 -14.37 -0.17 -25.16
N ALA A 88 -15.70 -0.13 -25.18
CA ALA A 88 -16.49 0.51 -24.14
C ALA A 88 -17.59 -0.43 -23.65
N ALA A 89 -17.98 -0.29 -22.38
CA ALA A 89 -19.11 -1.00 -21.80
C ALA A 89 -20.36 -0.83 -22.67
N ASP A 90 -21.00 -1.94 -23.00
CA ASP A 90 -22.11 -1.98 -23.94
C ASP A 90 -23.37 -2.59 -23.35
N ALA A 91 -23.24 -3.73 -22.68
CA ALA A 91 -24.36 -4.39 -22.03
C ALA A 91 -23.89 -5.26 -20.86
N ILE A 92 -24.73 -5.37 -19.85
CA ILE A 92 -24.57 -6.38 -18.80
C ILE A 92 -24.83 -7.76 -19.42
N ASP A 93 -23.87 -8.66 -19.25
CA ASP A 93 -23.90 -10.05 -19.69
C ASP A 93 -23.71 -10.94 -18.46
N ALA A 94 -24.76 -10.99 -17.63
CA ALA A 94 -24.69 -11.54 -16.28
C ALA A 94 -24.22 -13.00 -16.27
N ILE A 95 -23.29 -13.31 -15.38
CA ILE A 95 -22.76 -14.65 -15.13
C ILE A 95 -23.88 -15.49 -14.53
N PRO A 96 -24.34 -16.60 -15.14
CA PRO A 96 -25.53 -17.32 -14.69
C PRO A 96 -25.45 -17.93 -13.28
N ASP A 97 -24.27 -18.34 -12.83
CA ASP A 97 -24.02 -18.85 -11.47
C ASP A 97 -22.83 -18.10 -10.87
N VAL A 98 -23.11 -16.91 -10.36
CA VAL A 98 -22.07 -15.98 -9.92
C VAL A 98 -21.32 -16.48 -8.69
N ALA A 99 -21.97 -17.28 -7.83
CA ALA A 99 -21.36 -17.84 -6.63
C ALA A 99 -20.35 -18.95 -6.97
N ALA A 100 -20.69 -19.85 -7.91
CA ALA A 100 -19.76 -20.85 -8.39
C ALA A 100 -18.58 -20.21 -9.14
N ALA A 101 -18.86 -19.21 -9.99
CA ALA A 101 -17.83 -18.45 -10.69
C ALA A 101 -16.86 -17.76 -9.72
N MET A 102 -17.36 -17.13 -8.66
CA MET A 102 -16.55 -16.50 -7.61
C MET A 102 -15.60 -17.50 -6.94
N SER A 103 -16.12 -18.66 -6.54
CA SER A 103 -15.31 -19.72 -5.90
C SER A 103 -14.20 -20.22 -6.83
N ARG A 104 -14.49 -20.35 -8.13
CA ARG A 104 -13.52 -20.80 -9.14
C ARG A 104 -12.47 -19.74 -9.47
N LEU A 105 -12.85 -18.46 -9.50
CA LEU A 105 -11.89 -17.36 -9.62
C LEU A 105 -10.87 -17.41 -8.47
N GLN A 106 -11.34 -17.57 -7.23
CA GLN A 106 -10.46 -17.69 -6.06
C GLN A 106 -9.50 -18.89 -6.16
N GLU A 107 -10.01 -20.06 -6.58
CA GLU A 107 -9.20 -21.26 -6.80
C GLU A 107 -8.09 -21.02 -7.86
N TYR A 108 -8.48 -20.49 -9.02
CA TYR A 108 -7.58 -20.34 -10.16
C TYR A 108 -6.59 -19.19 -10.03
N THR A 109 -6.89 -18.15 -9.25
CA THR A 109 -5.99 -17.01 -9.04
C THR A 109 -4.61 -17.44 -8.55
N SER A 110 -4.54 -18.40 -7.63
CA SER A 110 -3.28 -18.96 -7.12
C SER A 110 -2.43 -19.67 -8.19
N GLN A 111 -3.08 -20.14 -9.27
CA GLN A 111 -2.47 -20.88 -10.37
C GLN A 111 -2.32 -20.03 -11.65
N ALA A 112 -2.89 -18.83 -11.66
CA ALA A 112 -3.04 -17.99 -12.84
C ALA A 112 -1.70 -17.45 -13.35
N THR A 113 -0.74 -17.23 -12.46
CA THR A 113 0.55 -16.64 -12.80
C THR A 113 1.75 -17.31 -12.12
N SER A 114 2.94 -17.12 -12.70
CA SER A 114 4.22 -17.57 -12.15
C SER A 114 5.29 -16.49 -12.38
N PRO A 115 5.89 -15.90 -11.33
CA PRO A 115 5.51 -16.03 -9.91
C PRO A 115 4.05 -15.63 -9.66
N VAL A 116 3.47 -16.09 -8.55
CA VAL A 116 2.07 -15.80 -8.22
C VAL A 116 1.90 -14.30 -7.94
N ALA A 117 0.97 -13.67 -8.65
CA ALA A 117 0.56 -12.30 -8.36
C ALA A 117 -0.08 -12.22 -6.96
N SER A 118 0.44 -11.34 -6.12
CA SER A 118 -0.03 -11.16 -4.75
C SER A 118 -1.23 -10.21 -4.70
N GLU A 119 -2.03 -10.28 -3.63
CA GLU A 119 -3.09 -9.31 -3.30
C GLU A 119 -4.21 -9.15 -4.36
N VAL A 120 -4.37 -10.12 -5.26
CA VAL A 120 -5.53 -10.18 -6.16
C VAL A 120 -6.78 -10.52 -5.35
N THR A 121 -7.82 -9.69 -5.46
CA THR A 121 -9.08 -9.87 -4.74
C THR A 121 -10.27 -9.89 -5.68
N HIS A 122 -11.30 -10.67 -5.33
CA HIS A 122 -12.53 -10.81 -6.11
C HIS A 122 -13.72 -10.36 -5.26
N HIS A 123 -14.59 -9.54 -5.83
CA HIS A 123 -15.73 -8.93 -5.15
C HIS A 123 -17.01 -9.17 -5.94
N LEU A 124 -18.05 -9.61 -5.25
CA LEU A 124 -19.37 -9.76 -5.86
C LEU A 124 -19.95 -8.35 -6.04
N VAL A 125 -20.28 -7.96 -7.26
CA VAL A 125 -20.86 -6.64 -7.54
C VAL A 125 -22.36 -6.66 -7.25
N TYR A 126 -23.05 -7.67 -7.77
CA TYR A 126 -24.44 -7.95 -7.46
C TYR A 126 -24.76 -9.42 -7.76
N ALA A 127 -25.83 -9.92 -7.16
CA ALA A 127 -26.47 -11.18 -7.53
C ALA A 127 -27.98 -10.98 -7.61
N THR A 128 -28.61 -11.50 -8.66
CA THR A 128 -30.07 -11.51 -8.83
C THR A 128 -30.68 -12.75 -8.19
N ALA A 129 -32.01 -12.76 -8.07
CA ALA A 129 -32.74 -13.86 -7.43
C ALA A 129 -32.58 -15.21 -8.14
N ASP A 130 -32.25 -15.22 -9.43
CA ASP A 130 -31.97 -16.42 -10.21
C ASP A 130 -30.51 -16.91 -10.07
N GLY A 131 -29.69 -16.24 -9.26
CA GLY A 131 -28.29 -16.60 -9.02
C GLY A 131 -27.31 -15.99 -10.03
N SER A 132 -27.79 -15.23 -11.01
CA SER A 132 -26.92 -14.56 -11.97
C SER A 132 -26.33 -13.25 -11.43
N GLY A 133 -25.21 -12.77 -11.99
CA GLY A 133 -24.55 -11.60 -11.43
C GLY A 133 -23.29 -11.12 -12.15
N ALA A 134 -22.54 -10.25 -11.49
CA ALA A 134 -21.25 -9.75 -11.97
C ALA A 134 -20.20 -9.76 -10.86
N ILE A 135 -18.92 -9.88 -11.25
CA ILE A 135 -17.79 -9.97 -10.32
C ILE A 135 -16.75 -8.93 -10.72
N ALA A 136 -16.18 -8.23 -9.75
CA ALA A 136 -15.05 -7.34 -9.95
C ALA A 136 -13.78 -7.97 -9.36
N THR A 137 -12.74 -8.14 -10.19
CA THR A 137 -11.41 -8.57 -9.74
C THR A 137 -10.47 -7.37 -9.69
N LEU A 138 -9.98 -7.03 -8.50
CA LEU A 138 -8.95 -6.02 -8.30
C LEU A 138 -7.57 -6.70 -8.35
N ILE A 139 -6.70 -6.20 -9.23
CA ILE A 139 -5.37 -6.74 -9.48
C ILE A 139 -4.36 -5.61 -9.24
N PRO A 140 -3.59 -5.64 -8.16
CA PRO A 140 -2.61 -4.59 -7.89
C PRO A 140 -1.42 -4.66 -8.86
N ALA A 141 -0.70 -3.54 -8.99
CA ALA A 141 0.61 -3.54 -9.63
C ALA A 141 1.57 -4.40 -8.82
N SER A 142 2.43 -5.17 -9.49
CA SER A 142 3.44 -5.97 -8.80
C SER A 142 4.85 -5.48 -9.08
N ASP A 143 5.61 -5.29 -8.00
CA ASP A 143 7.04 -4.97 -8.05
C ASP A 143 7.91 -6.22 -8.22
N THR A 144 7.30 -7.42 -8.28
CA THR A 144 8.02 -8.71 -8.33
C THR A 144 7.93 -9.41 -9.68
N GLY A 145 7.37 -8.72 -10.69
CA GLY A 145 7.27 -9.23 -12.05
C GLY A 145 8.64 -9.49 -12.71
N PRO A 146 8.64 -10.08 -13.91
CA PRO A 146 7.48 -10.34 -14.74
C PRO A 146 6.68 -11.58 -14.30
N HIS A 147 5.34 -11.46 -14.31
CA HIS A 147 4.38 -12.53 -14.01
C HIS A 147 3.93 -13.21 -15.30
N MET A 148 4.30 -14.47 -15.50
CA MET A 148 3.88 -15.25 -16.66
C MET A 148 2.44 -15.74 -16.49
N ALA A 149 1.57 -15.53 -17.48
CA ALA A 149 0.26 -16.17 -17.52
C ALA A 149 0.40 -17.69 -17.68
N ARG A 150 -0.20 -18.43 -16.75
CA ARG A 150 -0.30 -19.89 -16.77
C ARG A 150 -1.64 -20.32 -17.35
N LEU A 151 -2.21 -21.43 -16.87
CA LEU A 151 -3.52 -21.95 -17.28
C LEU A 151 -3.71 -22.10 -18.81
N GLY A 152 -2.63 -22.45 -19.52
CA GLY A 152 -2.65 -22.72 -20.96
C GLY A 152 -2.21 -21.55 -21.86
N GLU A 153 -1.72 -20.45 -21.30
CA GLU A 153 -1.05 -19.36 -22.04
C GLU A 153 0.47 -19.56 -22.13
N GLN A 154 1.15 -19.71 -20.99
CA GLN A 154 2.62 -19.81 -20.88
C GLN A 154 3.36 -18.63 -21.53
N ARG A 155 2.79 -17.43 -21.39
CA ARG A 155 3.26 -16.19 -22.02
C ARG A 155 3.17 -15.04 -21.03
N TYR A 156 3.97 -14.00 -21.25
CA TYR A 156 3.95 -12.79 -20.44
C TYR A 156 3.13 -11.73 -21.15
N TYR A 157 2.28 -11.02 -20.41
CA TYR A 157 1.41 -9.98 -20.94
C TYR A 157 1.61 -8.67 -20.18
N LYS A 158 1.32 -7.55 -20.84
CA LYS A 158 1.32 -6.20 -20.26
C LYS A 158 0.23 -5.35 -20.91
N ARG A 159 -0.22 -4.32 -20.20
CA ARG A 159 -1.19 -3.36 -20.70
C ARG A 159 -0.51 -2.20 -21.42
N ALA A 160 -1.13 -1.77 -22.51
CA ALA A 160 -0.83 -0.54 -23.23
C ALA A 160 -2.16 0.14 -23.58
N GLY A 161 -2.49 1.20 -22.84
CA GLY A 161 -3.82 1.81 -22.90
C GLY A 161 -4.91 0.81 -22.52
N GLY A 162 -6.01 0.80 -23.28
CA GLY A 162 -7.12 -0.16 -23.12
C GLY A 162 -6.82 -1.58 -23.63
N SER A 163 -5.62 -1.84 -24.17
CA SER A 163 -5.29 -3.14 -24.78
C SER A 163 -4.23 -3.92 -24.01
N THR A 164 -4.22 -5.24 -24.19
CA THR A 164 -3.21 -6.14 -23.64
C THR A 164 -2.36 -6.72 -24.77
N TYR A 165 -1.04 -6.56 -24.69
CA TYR A 165 -0.10 -7.13 -25.65
C TYR A 165 0.81 -8.16 -24.98
N MET A 166 1.34 -9.08 -25.80
CA MET A 166 2.32 -10.08 -25.38
C MET A 166 3.68 -9.41 -25.27
N LEU A 167 4.38 -9.63 -24.16
CA LEU A 167 5.71 -9.10 -23.95
C LEU A 167 6.72 -9.84 -24.83
N GLU A 168 7.53 -9.05 -25.55
CA GLU A 168 8.62 -9.56 -26.37
C GLU A 168 9.91 -9.75 -25.54
N HIS A 169 10.93 -10.34 -26.14
CA HIS A 169 12.18 -10.64 -25.43
C HIS A 169 12.81 -9.40 -24.80
N PHE A 170 12.87 -8.28 -25.52
CA PHE A 170 13.43 -7.03 -25.00
C PHE A 170 12.60 -6.43 -23.86
N ASP A 171 11.26 -6.60 -23.89
CA ASP A 171 10.41 -6.16 -22.79
C ASP A 171 10.70 -6.98 -21.53
N LEU A 172 10.91 -8.29 -21.70
CA LEU A 172 11.27 -9.18 -20.60
C LEU A 172 12.64 -8.85 -20.03
N GLU A 173 13.64 -8.58 -20.87
CA GLU A 173 14.96 -8.14 -20.42
C GLU A 173 14.88 -6.87 -19.56
N ASP A 174 14.09 -5.88 -19.99
CA ASP A 174 13.85 -4.66 -19.21
C ASP A 174 13.13 -4.97 -17.89
N MET A 175 12.12 -5.84 -17.92
CA MET A 175 11.35 -6.21 -16.73
C MET A 175 12.15 -7.03 -15.72
N PHE A 176 12.98 -7.98 -16.15
CA PHE A 176 13.93 -8.68 -15.29
C PHE A 176 15.05 -7.74 -14.80
N GLY A 177 15.38 -6.73 -15.61
CA GLY A 177 16.34 -5.68 -15.30
C GLY A 177 15.82 -4.59 -14.36
N ARG A 178 14.50 -4.54 -14.08
CA ARG A 178 13.93 -3.67 -13.03
C ARG A 178 14.60 -4.03 -11.72
N ARG A 179 15.62 -3.23 -11.38
CA ARG A 179 16.42 -3.42 -10.17
C ARG A 179 15.47 -3.56 -9.00
N ALA A 180 15.61 -4.63 -8.22
CA ALA A 180 14.93 -4.75 -6.95
C ALA A 180 15.15 -3.43 -6.20
N THR A 181 14.07 -2.72 -5.89
CA THR A 181 14.13 -1.42 -5.21
C THR A 181 14.13 -1.65 -3.71
N PRO A 182 14.96 -0.94 -2.95
CA PRO A 182 14.84 -0.97 -1.50
C PRO A 182 13.53 -0.30 -1.10
N VAL A 183 12.95 -0.77 0.00
CA VAL A 183 11.81 -0.13 0.66
C VAL A 183 12.21 0.02 2.11
N LEU A 184 12.33 1.25 2.56
CA LEU A 184 12.81 1.57 3.90
C LEU A 184 11.65 2.00 4.79
N GLU A 185 11.62 1.45 6.00
CA GLU A 185 10.69 1.81 7.08
C GLU A 185 11.50 2.22 8.31
N CYS A 186 11.01 3.20 9.05
CA CYS A 186 11.66 3.69 10.25
C CYS A 186 10.96 3.12 11.49
N GLU A 187 11.75 2.80 12.52
CA GLU A 187 11.26 2.42 13.84
C GLU A 187 12.02 3.20 14.91
N VAL A 188 11.44 3.33 16.10
CA VAL A 188 12.11 3.93 17.26
C VAL A 188 12.22 2.88 18.36
N GLU A 189 13.44 2.68 18.85
CA GLU A 189 13.72 1.85 20.01
C GLU A 189 14.07 2.76 21.20
N LEU A 190 13.21 2.78 22.21
CA LEU A 190 13.46 3.45 23.49
C LEU A 190 14.43 2.58 24.29
N ALA A 191 15.56 3.14 24.71
CA ALA A 191 16.68 2.40 25.28
C ALA A 191 16.96 2.71 26.76
N SER A 192 16.63 3.90 27.22
CA SER A 192 16.65 4.21 28.66
C SER A 192 15.65 5.31 28.97
N VAL A 193 15.04 5.22 30.16
CA VAL A 193 14.09 6.20 30.67
C VAL A 193 14.53 6.59 32.08
N ALA A 194 14.85 7.87 32.27
CA ALA A 194 15.13 8.46 33.56
C ALA A 194 14.01 9.45 33.92
N ILE A 195 13.65 9.48 35.20
CA ILE A 195 12.69 10.45 35.73
C ILE A 195 13.45 11.31 36.73
N ASP A 196 13.68 12.56 36.36
CA ASP A 196 14.32 13.54 37.21
C ASP A 196 13.26 14.42 37.86
N GLU A 197 13.34 14.58 39.17
CA GLU A 197 12.50 15.53 39.91
C GLU A 197 13.28 16.82 40.08
N HIS A 198 12.68 17.96 39.70
CA HIS A 198 13.35 19.23 39.91
C HIS A 198 13.41 19.51 41.42
N PRO A 199 14.58 19.89 41.98
CA PRO A 199 14.76 19.95 43.43
C PRO A 199 13.95 21.06 44.11
N THR A 200 13.44 22.03 43.36
CA THR A 200 12.72 23.22 43.88
C THR A 200 11.35 23.46 43.27
N THR A 201 11.00 22.77 42.19
CA THR A 201 9.65 22.82 41.59
C THR A 201 9.08 21.42 41.67
N TRP A 202 7.78 21.25 41.92
CA TRP A 202 7.11 19.93 41.88
C TRP A 202 7.01 19.36 40.43
N GLU A 203 7.94 19.74 39.56
CA GLU A 203 8.02 19.33 38.18
C GLU A 203 8.82 18.05 38.08
N LYS A 204 8.26 17.08 37.35
CA LYS A 204 8.99 15.87 36.97
C LYS A 204 9.36 15.97 35.51
N ARG A 205 10.57 15.55 35.19
CA ARG A 205 11.10 15.49 33.84
C ARG A 205 11.36 14.04 33.48
N ILE A 206 10.78 13.58 32.39
CA ILE A 206 11.10 12.28 31.81
C ILE A 206 12.13 12.50 30.72
N ASN A 207 13.30 11.91 30.89
CA ASN A 207 14.36 11.85 29.89
C ASN A 207 14.39 10.47 29.28
N CYS A 208 14.22 10.36 27.97
CA CYS A 208 14.26 9.10 27.26
C CYS A 208 15.35 9.14 26.17
N ALA A 209 16.27 8.17 26.21
CA ALA A 209 17.19 7.90 25.13
C ALA A 209 16.50 6.97 24.12
N ALA A 210 16.53 7.35 22.84
CA ALA A 210 15.86 6.63 21.76
C ALA A 210 16.81 6.44 20.57
N TYR A 211 16.78 5.26 19.95
CA TYR A 211 17.47 5.00 18.70
C TYR A 211 16.48 5.03 17.55
N LEU A 212 16.87 5.67 16.44
CA LEU A 212 16.16 5.58 15.17
C LEU A 212 16.72 4.40 14.39
N LEU A 213 15.86 3.45 14.09
CA LEU A 213 16.16 2.29 13.27
C LEU A 213 15.60 2.49 11.88
N VAL A 214 16.32 1.98 10.88
CA VAL A 214 15.82 1.80 9.53
C VAL A 214 15.87 0.33 9.19
N LYS A 215 14.75 -0.17 8.69
CA LYS A 215 14.59 -1.53 8.21
C LYS A 215 14.33 -1.52 6.72
N ASN A 216 15.04 -2.37 5.98
CA ASN A 216 14.77 -2.58 4.57
C ASN A 216 13.78 -3.72 4.41
N THR A 217 12.51 -3.38 4.17
CA THR A 217 11.44 -4.33 3.86
C THR A 217 11.36 -4.65 2.36
N GLY A 218 12.12 -3.93 1.53
CA GLY A 218 12.22 -4.18 0.10
C GLY A 218 13.21 -5.29 -0.25
N ARG A 219 13.25 -5.62 -1.54
CA ARG A 219 14.16 -6.65 -2.11
C ARG A 219 15.47 -6.07 -2.61
N GLY A 220 15.50 -4.75 -2.84
CA GLY A 220 16.68 -4.05 -3.29
C GLY A 220 17.68 -3.80 -2.19
N LEU A 221 18.94 -3.66 -2.58
CA LEU A 221 20.00 -3.20 -1.70
C LEU A 221 19.88 -1.67 -1.53
N ALA A 222 19.67 -1.21 -0.29
CA ALA A 222 19.60 0.21 0.02
C ALA A 222 21.01 0.80 0.12
N ARG A 223 21.24 1.90 -0.60
CA ARG A 223 22.48 2.70 -0.61
C ARG A 223 22.13 4.16 -0.46
N PHE A 224 23.07 4.92 0.09
CA PHE A 224 22.92 6.37 0.32
C PHE A 224 21.64 6.66 1.11
N VAL A 225 21.50 5.97 2.25
CA VAL A 225 20.30 6.10 3.09
C VAL A 225 20.32 7.47 3.74
N GLU A 226 19.24 8.21 3.55
CA GLU A 226 19.01 9.51 4.16
C GLU A 226 17.68 9.47 4.91
N VAL A 227 17.71 9.88 6.17
CA VAL A 227 16.50 10.04 6.98
C VAL A 227 16.44 11.45 7.53
N GLU A 228 15.38 12.13 7.18
CA GLU A 228 15.05 13.46 7.64
C GLU A 228 13.94 13.33 8.68
N VAL A 229 14.21 13.78 9.90
CA VAL A 229 13.28 13.71 11.01
C VAL A 229 12.87 15.11 11.41
N SER A 230 11.56 15.31 11.53
CA SER A 230 10.95 16.55 12.00
C SER A 230 10.14 16.28 13.25
N CYS A 231 10.44 17.03 14.31
CA CYS A 231 9.65 17.05 15.52
C CYS A 231 9.03 18.44 15.66
N THR A 232 7.71 18.50 15.87
CA THR A 232 7.07 19.75 16.28
C THR A 232 7.61 20.16 17.64
N ARG A 233 8.39 21.24 17.68
CA ARG A 233 8.84 21.89 18.91
C ARG A 233 7.64 22.61 19.53
N GLU A 234 7.14 22.12 20.65
CA GLU A 234 6.34 22.97 21.52
C GLU A 234 7.28 23.92 22.25
N SER A 235 7.16 25.23 21.98
CA SER A 235 8.02 26.24 22.57
C SER A 235 7.83 26.28 24.10
N PRO A 236 8.90 26.36 24.91
CA PRO A 236 8.80 26.43 26.38
C PRO A 236 8.30 27.78 26.91
N SER A 237 7.80 28.68 26.05
CA SER A 237 7.54 30.08 26.39
C SER A 237 6.11 30.39 26.85
N ALA A 238 5.30 29.38 27.16
CA ALA A 238 4.08 29.59 27.93
C ALA A 238 3.91 28.40 28.87
N TYR A 239 3.94 28.67 30.18
CA TYR A 239 3.47 27.77 31.22
C TYR A 239 2.19 27.04 30.76
N ARG A 240 2.32 25.79 30.32
CA ARG A 240 1.29 24.76 30.10
C ARG A 240 1.88 23.60 29.31
N ASP A 241 2.00 22.45 29.96
CA ASP A 241 2.09 21.09 29.37
C ASP A 241 2.89 20.99 28.06
N THR A 242 4.21 21.10 28.16
CA THR A 242 5.10 21.15 26.99
C THR A 242 5.55 19.75 26.60
N GLY A 243 5.15 19.31 25.40
CA GLY A 243 5.46 18.04 24.77
C GLY A 243 6.95 17.74 24.59
N TRP A 244 7.22 16.62 23.90
CA TRP A 244 8.56 16.06 23.84
C TRP A 244 9.49 16.88 22.94
N ALA A 245 10.64 17.32 23.46
CA ALA A 245 11.64 18.06 22.70
C ALA A 245 12.89 17.22 22.44
N ASN A 246 13.39 17.27 21.19
CA ASN A 246 14.74 16.83 20.83
C ASN A 246 15.71 17.98 21.12
N THR A 247 16.78 17.73 21.87
CA THR A 247 17.82 18.73 22.18
C THR A 247 18.60 19.11 20.93
N GLY A 248 18.12 20.10 20.16
CA GLY A 248 18.97 20.84 19.22
C GLY A 248 18.26 21.55 18.07
N SER A 249 17.24 20.96 17.45
CA SER A 249 16.55 21.56 16.30
C SER A 249 15.21 20.85 16.02
N THR A 250 14.23 21.60 15.52
CA THR A 250 12.92 21.11 15.03
C THR A 250 13.06 20.10 13.88
N HIS A 251 14.24 20.07 13.25
CA HIS A 251 14.56 19.35 12.05
C HIS A 251 15.95 18.74 12.18
N ARG A 252 16.11 17.46 11.83
CA ARG A 252 17.41 16.79 11.82
C ARG A 252 17.51 15.85 10.62
N THR A 253 18.52 16.06 9.79
CA THR A 253 18.84 15.14 8.68
C THR A 253 19.99 14.24 9.11
N LEU A 254 19.79 12.93 9.00
CA LEU A 254 20.79 11.90 9.21
C LEU A 254 21.10 11.31 7.83
N VAL A 255 22.36 11.44 7.39
CA VAL A 255 22.80 10.96 6.08
C VAL A 255 23.90 9.93 6.28
N GLU A 256 23.60 8.68 5.94
CA GLU A 256 24.57 7.58 6.02
C GLU A 256 25.00 7.17 4.60
N ARG A 257 26.07 7.81 4.13
CA ARG A 257 26.53 7.69 2.74
C ARG A 257 27.20 6.34 2.43
N GLU A 258 27.76 5.69 3.43
CA GLU A 258 28.45 4.40 3.26
C GLU A 258 27.59 3.21 3.69
N LEU A 259 26.42 3.48 4.30
CA LEU A 259 25.52 2.43 4.73
C LEU A 259 24.96 1.66 3.53
N ILE A 260 25.18 0.35 3.57
CA ILE A 260 24.56 -0.62 2.70
C ILE A 260 23.61 -1.46 3.55
N LEU A 261 22.32 -1.39 3.25
CA LEU A 261 21.30 -2.15 3.99
C LEU A 261 20.67 -3.20 3.08
N HIS A 262 20.97 -4.46 3.36
CA HIS A 262 20.45 -5.63 2.64
C HIS A 262 18.94 -5.80 2.85
N ALA A 263 18.28 -6.49 1.93
CA ALA A 263 16.88 -6.86 2.07
C ALA A 263 16.63 -7.64 3.38
N GLY A 264 15.63 -7.24 4.14
CA GLY A 264 15.27 -7.82 5.44
C GLY A 264 16.13 -7.37 6.62
N ALA A 265 17.23 -6.65 6.38
CA ALA A 265 18.10 -6.17 7.45
C ALA A 265 17.56 -4.88 8.09
N GLU A 266 17.87 -4.68 9.37
CA GLU A 266 17.64 -3.44 10.11
C GLU A 266 18.95 -2.91 10.70
N THR A 267 19.05 -1.60 10.87
CA THR A 267 20.21 -0.97 11.53
C THR A 267 19.81 0.30 12.27
N LYS A 268 20.59 0.67 13.29
CA LYS A 268 20.47 1.93 14.03
C LYS A 268 21.20 3.03 13.25
N ILE A 269 20.50 4.09 12.89
CA ILE A 269 21.04 5.20 12.07
C ILE A 269 21.15 6.52 12.83
N GLY A 270 20.64 6.58 14.06
CA GLY A 270 20.64 7.81 14.83
C GLY A 270 20.26 7.61 16.27
N HIS A 271 20.68 8.56 17.10
CA HIS A 271 20.29 8.67 18.49
C HIS A 271 19.51 9.96 18.72
N MET A 272 18.40 9.86 19.44
CA MET A 272 17.49 10.93 19.78
C MET A 272 17.35 10.99 21.31
N HIS A 273 17.28 12.19 21.85
CA HIS A 273 16.90 12.41 23.24
C HIS A 273 15.50 13.01 23.25
N LEU A 274 14.56 12.29 23.85
CA LEU A 274 13.19 12.73 24.01
C LEU A 274 13.02 13.22 25.46
N ILE A 275 12.59 14.47 25.65
CA ILE A 275 12.38 15.06 26.97
C ILE A 275 10.93 15.50 27.15
N ARG A 276 10.22 15.02 28.19
CA ARG A 276 8.88 15.50 28.57
C ARG A 276 8.87 16.13 29.95
N TRP A 277 8.14 17.23 30.09
CA TRP A 277 7.87 17.88 31.36
C TRP A 277 6.48 17.50 31.88
N LEU A 278 6.37 17.24 33.18
CA LEU A 278 5.11 16.97 33.88
C LEU A 278 4.92 18.06 34.94
N SER A 279 3.94 18.94 34.75
CA SER A 279 3.57 19.95 35.76
C SER A 279 2.46 19.45 36.68
N GLY A 280 2.62 19.64 37.99
CA GLY A 280 1.71 19.11 39.02
C GLY A 280 0.26 19.62 38.92
N GLY A 281 -0.70 18.70 39.05
CA GLY A 281 -2.07 19.00 39.48
C GLY A 281 -3.22 18.78 38.49
N ARG A 282 -2.97 18.46 37.22
CA ARG A 282 -4.04 18.02 36.28
C ARG A 282 -3.66 16.69 35.63
N GLY A 283 -4.66 15.82 35.48
CA GLY A 283 -4.50 14.45 35.00
C GLY A 283 -3.86 14.37 33.62
N LEU A 284 -3.30 13.19 33.34
CA LEU A 284 -2.54 12.72 32.18
C LEU A 284 -3.19 12.89 30.78
N ALA A 285 -4.09 13.86 30.59
CA ALA A 285 -5.17 13.74 29.63
C ALA A 285 -4.96 14.42 28.26
N ASP A 286 -4.04 15.39 28.08
CA ASP A 286 -4.14 16.24 26.89
C ASP A 286 -3.21 15.91 25.71
N ARG A 287 -2.24 15.00 25.86
CA ARG A 287 -1.56 14.32 24.73
C ARG A 287 -0.86 13.03 25.19
N GLN A 288 -1.43 11.88 24.84
CA GLN A 288 -0.90 10.56 25.22
C GLN A 288 0.32 10.13 24.39
N HIS A 289 0.61 10.80 23.28
CA HIS A 289 1.67 10.44 22.34
C HIS A 289 2.42 11.65 21.80
N THR A 290 3.60 11.42 21.24
CA THR A 290 4.38 12.37 20.43
C THR A 290 4.63 11.79 19.08
N ASP A 291 4.27 12.58 18.08
CA ASP A 291 4.48 12.24 16.69
C ASP A 291 5.80 12.82 16.21
N ILE A 292 6.61 11.94 15.65
CA ILE A 292 7.87 12.24 15.01
C ILE A 292 7.66 11.95 13.53
N SER A 293 7.53 13.00 12.72
CA SER A 293 7.42 12.86 11.27
C SER A 293 8.79 12.58 10.67
N TYR A 294 8.86 11.72 9.68
CA TYR A 294 10.10 11.44 8.96
C TYR A 294 9.90 11.33 7.46
N VAL A 295 10.98 11.58 6.73
CA VAL A 295 11.13 11.24 5.31
C VAL A 295 12.37 10.38 5.17
N VAL A 296 12.21 9.16 4.66
CA VAL A 296 13.32 8.25 4.36
C VAL A 296 13.53 8.14 2.85
N ARG A 297 14.80 8.19 2.44
CA ARG A 297 15.25 8.15 1.05
C ARG A 297 16.41 7.18 0.91
N ALA A 298 16.49 6.56 -0.27
CA ALA A 298 17.62 5.75 -0.69
C ALA A 298 17.72 5.76 -2.22
N MET A 299 18.87 5.39 -2.76
CA MET A 299 19.09 5.32 -4.20
C MET A 299 18.06 4.40 -4.88
N GLY A 300 17.34 4.91 -5.88
CA GLY A 300 16.36 4.15 -6.65
C GLY A 300 15.04 3.87 -5.93
N MET A 301 14.85 4.37 -4.71
CA MET A 301 13.60 4.31 -3.95
C MET A 301 12.85 5.64 -4.06
N ARG A 302 11.51 5.59 -4.19
CA ARG A 302 10.67 6.79 -4.00
C ARG A 302 10.71 7.20 -2.52
N PRO A 303 10.89 8.50 -2.19
CA PRO A 303 10.86 8.97 -0.81
C PRO A 303 9.61 8.50 -0.09
N ARG A 304 9.77 7.95 1.12
CA ARG A 304 8.65 7.50 1.93
C ARG A 304 8.51 8.41 3.15
N LEU A 305 7.30 8.90 3.35
CA LEU A 305 6.94 9.70 4.51
C LEU A 305 6.23 8.80 5.53
N GLY A 306 6.43 9.09 6.80
CA GLY A 306 5.71 8.40 7.87
C GLY A 306 5.76 9.17 9.18
N THR A 307 5.01 8.65 10.16
CA THR A 307 4.95 9.21 11.49
C THR A 307 5.22 8.11 12.51
N LEU A 308 6.08 8.41 13.48
CA LEU A 308 6.40 7.55 14.61
C LEU A 308 5.72 8.14 15.86
N SER A 309 4.74 7.42 16.41
CA SER A 309 3.95 7.89 17.55
C SER A 309 4.45 7.27 18.86
N VAL A 310 5.28 8.01 19.59
CA VAL A 310 5.82 7.59 20.89
C VAL A 310 4.78 7.84 21.98
N THR A 311 4.17 6.79 22.51
CA THR A 311 3.12 6.88 23.53
C THR A 311 3.68 6.82 24.95
N MET A 312 2.94 7.38 25.93
CA MET A 312 3.25 7.19 27.35
C MET A 312 3.25 5.72 27.78
N ALA A 313 2.44 4.88 27.14
CA ALA A 313 2.44 3.44 27.38
C ALA A 313 3.78 2.81 26.98
N ALA A 314 4.30 3.14 25.78
CA ALA A 314 5.60 2.65 25.31
C ALA A 314 6.76 3.12 26.21
N ILE A 315 6.70 4.34 26.73
CA ILE A 315 7.71 4.85 27.66
C ILE A 315 7.64 4.15 29.02
N HIS A 316 6.43 3.93 29.52
CA HIS A 316 6.22 3.19 30.77
C HIS A 316 6.74 1.74 30.62
N GLU A 317 6.47 1.11 29.48
CA GLU A 317 7.00 -0.20 29.13
C GLU A 317 8.53 -0.18 29.10
N ALA A 318 9.14 0.78 28.40
CA ALA A 318 10.61 0.94 28.36
C ALA A 318 11.22 1.18 29.75
N TYR A 319 10.54 1.92 30.62
CA TYR A 319 10.99 2.13 32.01
C TYR A 319 10.97 0.84 32.83
N LYS A 320 9.96 -0.03 32.64
CA LYS A 320 9.85 -1.31 33.35
C LYS A 320 10.74 -2.41 32.77
N ALA A 321 10.79 -2.53 31.45
CA ALA A 321 11.44 -3.61 30.72
C ALA A 321 12.89 -3.29 30.31
N GLY A 322 13.31 -2.02 30.43
CA GLY A 322 14.60 -1.52 29.96
C GLY A 322 14.59 -1.06 28.50
N THR A 323 13.69 -1.57 27.66
CA THR A 323 13.52 -1.14 26.26
C THR A 323 12.07 -1.25 25.78
N ALA A 324 11.68 -0.48 24.75
CA ALA A 324 10.41 -0.65 24.02
C ALA A 324 10.55 -0.20 22.55
N ARG A 325 9.82 -0.83 21.63
CA ARG A 325 9.83 -0.48 20.19
C ARG A 325 8.53 0.16 19.74
N VAL A 326 8.64 1.20 18.92
CA VAL A 326 7.54 1.93 18.30
C VAL A 326 7.72 1.86 16.78
N GLN A 327 6.73 1.29 16.11
CA GLN A 327 6.72 1.20 14.65
C GLN A 327 6.06 2.42 14.02
N SER A 328 6.51 2.79 12.83
CA SER A 328 5.90 3.89 12.07
C SER A 328 4.53 3.50 11.53
N SER A 329 3.57 4.43 11.57
CA SER A 329 2.48 4.43 10.60
C SER A 329 2.99 5.15 9.35
N SER A 330 2.95 4.49 8.20
CA SER A 330 3.41 5.08 6.95
C SER A 330 2.29 5.07 5.92
N THR A 331 2.20 6.17 5.17
CA THR A 331 1.28 6.32 4.06
C THR A 331 2.15 6.63 2.84
N PRO A 332 2.00 5.93 1.71
CA PRO A 332 2.69 6.34 0.49
C PRO A 332 2.29 7.78 0.16
N PRO A 333 3.22 8.62 -0.35
CA PRO A 333 2.87 9.99 -0.73
C PRO A 333 1.72 9.96 -1.74
N ALA A 334 0.70 10.80 -1.54
CA ALA A 334 -0.33 11.04 -2.54
C ALA A 334 0.34 11.47 -3.85
N LEU A 335 -0.10 10.88 -4.96
CA LEU A 335 0.39 11.22 -6.30
C LEU A 335 0.23 12.74 -6.54
N PRO A 336 1.26 13.42 -7.07
CA PRO A 336 1.14 14.83 -7.46
C PRO A 336 0.14 15.04 -8.60
#